data_AF-A0A850PL55-F1
#
_entry.id   AF-A0A850PL55-F1
#
_cell.length_a   1.000
_cell.length_b   1.000
_cell.length_c   1.000
_cell.angle_alpha   90.00
_cell.angle_beta   90.00
_cell.angle_gamma   90.00
#
_symmetry.space_group_name_H-M   'P 1'
#
loop_
_entity.id
_entity.type
_entity.pdbx_description
1 polymer ?
#
loop_
_entity_poly.entity_id
_entity_poly.type
_entity_poly.pdbx_seq_one_letter_code
_entity_poly.pdbx_strand_id
1 'polypeptide(L)'
;MIRIALIYYGLCRNTAAPAEAIRRLIVAPNHARGVRFTTWGFLNIADRIDNPRTGEIGVALDGGSILDLGCDHYALRRQRDDEIAPLLALCRRTSDPFHDGWVSVGNLLNQLLALRQGWRAFTAIDTIPYDAFLFVRPDLLYQDTLDIPRLLRHMPGPGSVLVPDWHGWGGLNDRAALARP
;
A
#
# COMPACT_ATOMS: atom_id res chain seq x y z
N MET A 1 -18.87 16.62 4.51
CA MET A 1 -18.67 15.24 4.03
C MET A 1 -17.18 15.08 3.77
N ILE A 2 -16.54 14.08 4.37
CA ILE A 2 -15.08 13.91 4.27
C ILE A 2 -14.76 13.08 3.02
N ARG A 3 -13.85 13.54 2.17
CA ARG A 3 -13.41 12.85 0.95
C ARG A 3 -12.02 12.27 1.16
N ILE A 4 -11.87 10.96 0.97
CA ILE A 4 -10.61 10.25 1.16
C ILE A 4 -10.24 9.51 -0.11
N ALA A 5 -9.01 9.71 -0.58
CA ALA A 5 -8.41 8.80 -1.54
C ALA A 5 -7.86 7.59 -0.80
N LEU A 6 -8.45 6.41 -1.00
CA LEU A 6 -7.98 5.14 -0.42
C LEU A 6 -7.05 4.46 -1.42
N ILE A 7 -5.77 4.40 -1.07
CA ILE A 7 -4.70 3.93 -1.93
C ILE A 7 -4.22 2.58 -1.42
N TYR A 8 -4.53 1.54 -2.18
CA TYR A 8 -3.93 0.23 -2.05
C TYR A 8 -2.56 0.26 -2.72
N TYR A 9 -1.50 -0.15 -2.02
CA TYR A 9 -0.17 -0.21 -2.60
C TYR A 9 0.60 -1.43 -2.12
N GLY A 10 1.66 -1.75 -2.85
CA GLY A 10 2.55 -2.86 -2.52
C GLY A 10 2.45 -3.99 -3.53
N LEU A 11 2.78 -5.19 -3.09
CA LEU A 11 2.76 -6.39 -3.93
C LEU A 11 1.34 -6.97 -3.90
N CYS A 12 0.75 -7.15 -5.08
CA CYS A 12 -0.56 -7.75 -5.22
C CYS A 12 -0.44 -9.26 -4.97
N ARG A 13 -0.78 -9.68 -3.75
CA ARG A 13 -0.82 -11.09 -3.33
C ARG A 13 -2.27 -11.46 -3.03
N ASN A 14 -2.67 -12.67 -3.43
CA ASN A 14 -4.05 -13.16 -3.35
C ASN A 14 -4.58 -13.16 -1.91
N THR A 15 -5.59 -12.33 -1.58
CA THR A 15 -6.03 -12.18 -0.19
C THR A 15 -7.48 -11.71 -0.03
N ALA A 16 -8.45 -12.54 -0.46
CA ALA A 16 -9.87 -12.27 -0.20
C ALA A 16 -10.17 -11.92 1.27
N ALA A 17 -9.48 -12.56 2.22
CA ALA A 17 -9.64 -12.30 3.65
C ALA A 17 -9.16 -10.89 4.09
N PRO A 18 -7.91 -10.46 3.80
CA PRO A 18 -7.49 -9.06 3.94
C PRO A 18 -8.37 -8.02 3.26
N ALA A 19 -8.82 -8.25 2.01
CA ALA A 19 -9.71 -7.33 1.32
C ALA A 19 -11.04 -7.15 2.08
N GLU A 20 -11.63 -8.26 2.55
CA GLU A 20 -12.84 -8.23 3.37
C GLU A 20 -12.60 -7.53 4.72
N ALA A 21 -11.44 -7.73 5.35
CA ALA A 21 -11.08 -7.03 6.58
C ALA A 21 -11.00 -5.51 6.38
N ILE A 22 -10.37 -5.04 5.30
CA ILE A 22 -10.34 -3.61 4.94
C ILE A 22 -11.75 -3.09 4.73
N ARG A 23 -12.59 -3.81 3.99
CA ARG A 23 -13.98 -3.42 3.76
C ARG A 23 -14.76 -3.29 5.07
N ARG A 24 -14.64 -4.29 5.96
CA ARG A 24 -15.40 -4.37 7.23
C ARG A 24 -14.89 -3.40 8.30
N LEU A 25 -13.58 -3.18 8.39
CA LEU A 25 -12.96 -2.44 9.50
C LEU A 25 -12.56 -1.02 9.12
N ILE A 26 -12.36 -0.74 7.84
CA ILE A 26 -11.93 0.58 7.36
C ILE A 26 -13.04 1.22 6.53
N VAL A 27 -13.52 0.59 5.46
CA VAL A 27 -14.43 1.25 4.51
C VAL A 27 -15.84 1.42 5.08
N ALA A 28 -16.52 0.32 5.45
CA ALA A 28 -17.91 0.35 5.86
C ALA A 28 -18.18 1.22 7.11
N PRO A 29 -17.37 1.14 8.19
CA PRO A 29 -17.58 1.97 9.38
C PRO A 29 -17.42 3.46 9.09
N ASN A 30 -16.48 3.84 8.22
CA ASN A 30 -16.26 5.25 7.88
C ASN A 30 -17.29 5.77 6.87
N HIS A 31 -17.80 4.92 5.97
CA HIS A 31 -18.94 5.27 5.13
C HIS A 31 -20.17 5.64 5.98
N ALA A 32 -20.46 4.85 7.02
CA ALA A 32 -21.52 5.15 7.99
C ALA A 32 -21.29 6.46 8.77
N ARG A 33 -20.04 6.94 8.84
CA ARG A 33 -19.65 8.23 9.46
C ARG A 33 -19.59 9.39 8.46
N GLY A 34 -20.08 9.21 7.23
CA GLY A 34 -20.11 10.27 6.21
C GLY A 34 -18.76 10.50 5.50
N VAL A 35 -17.88 9.49 5.48
CA VAL A 35 -16.67 9.47 4.66
C VAL A 35 -16.99 8.88 3.29
N ARG A 36 -16.60 9.57 2.23
CA ARG A 36 -16.65 9.08 0.85
C ARG A 36 -15.25 8.70 0.40
N PHE A 37 -15.10 7.47 -0.08
CA PHE A 37 -13.85 6.98 -0.63
C PHE A 37 -13.82 7.07 -2.15
N THR A 38 -12.64 7.35 -2.69
CA THR A 38 -12.26 7.03 -4.07
C THR A 38 -11.03 6.13 -3.99
N THR A 39 -11.10 4.96 -4.62
CA THR A 39 -10.19 3.86 -4.40
C THR A 39 -9.20 3.69 -5.56
N TRP A 40 -7.93 3.52 -5.23
CA TRP A 40 -6.83 3.44 -6.18
C TRP A 40 -5.93 2.24 -5.86
N GLY A 41 -5.66 1.40 -6.85
CA GLY A 41 -4.67 0.33 -6.75
C GLY A 41 -3.33 0.70 -7.40
N PHE A 42 -2.35 1.12 -6.60
CA PHE A 42 -0.96 1.36 -7.03
C PHE A 42 -0.11 0.12 -6.78
N LEU A 43 -0.33 -0.90 -7.60
CA LEU A 43 0.07 -2.27 -7.28
C LEU A 43 1.20 -2.77 -8.17
N ASN A 44 2.18 -3.40 -7.54
CA ASN A 44 3.18 -4.20 -8.21
C ASN A 44 2.64 -5.64 -8.33
N ILE A 45 2.71 -6.22 -9.51
CA ILE A 45 2.26 -7.57 -9.85
C ILE A 45 3.50 -8.40 -10.12
N ALA A 46 3.71 -9.46 -9.34
CA ALA A 46 4.72 -10.47 -9.64
C ALA A 46 4.06 -11.64 -10.37
N ASP A 47 4.81 -12.32 -11.23
CA ASP A 47 4.32 -13.53 -11.90
C ASP A 47 4.34 -14.74 -10.95
N ARG A 48 5.18 -14.68 -9.91
CA ARG A 48 5.38 -15.76 -8.93
C ARG A 48 5.74 -15.21 -7.54
N ILE A 49 5.31 -15.91 -6.49
CA ILE A 49 5.78 -15.69 -5.12
C ILE A 49 6.75 -16.81 -4.73
N ASP A 50 7.94 -16.39 -4.31
CA ASP A 50 8.92 -17.21 -3.59
C ASP A 50 9.22 -16.54 -2.24
N ASN A 51 8.64 -17.06 -1.17
CA ASN A 51 8.78 -16.58 0.21
C ASN A 51 9.18 -17.74 1.14
N PRO A 52 10.49 -17.97 1.33
CA PRO A 52 11.00 -19.06 2.17
C PRO A 52 10.58 -18.95 3.64
N ARG A 53 10.22 -17.75 4.12
CA ARG A 53 9.81 -17.51 5.52
C ARG A 53 8.40 -18.05 5.82
N THR A 54 7.54 -18.12 4.82
CA THR A 54 6.17 -18.67 4.91
C THR A 54 6.04 -20.03 4.24
N GLY A 55 7.08 -20.51 3.55
CA GLY A 55 7.08 -21.77 2.79
C GLY A 55 6.41 -21.67 1.42
N GLU A 56 6.04 -20.46 0.97
CA GLU A 56 5.43 -20.25 -0.36
C GLU A 56 6.51 -20.27 -1.44
N ILE A 57 6.77 -21.42 -2.07
CA ILE A 57 7.76 -21.55 -3.15
C ILE A 57 7.03 -21.81 -4.46
N GLY A 58 7.31 -20.99 -5.47
CA GLY A 58 6.84 -21.20 -6.83
C GLY A 58 5.35 -20.89 -7.05
N VAL A 59 4.70 -20.15 -6.15
CA VAL A 59 3.25 -19.89 -6.25
C VAL A 59 2.99 -18.92 -7.40
N ALA A 60 2.44 -19.44 -8.50
CA ALA A 60 2.00 -18.63 -9.63
C ALA A 60 0.86 -17.70 -9.20
N LEU A 61 0.99 -16.42 -9.54
CA LEU A 61 -0.05 -15.45 -9.27
C LEU A 61 -0.98 -15.39 -10.50
N ASP A 62 -2.12 -16.06 -10.42
CA ASP A 62 -3.20 -15.93 -11.41
C ASP A 62 -3.71 -14.48 -11.39
N GLY A 63 -3.34 -13.71 -12.40
CA GLY A 63 -3.65 -12.29 -12.53
C GLY A 63 -5.15 -11.95 -12.57
N GLY A 64 -6.05 -12.94 -12.64
CA GLY A 64 -7.51 -12.74 -12.67
C GLY A 64 -8.15 -12.42 -11.31
N SER A 65 -7.93 -13.26 -10.27
CA SER A 65 -8.59 -13.09 -8.95
C SER A 65 -7.84 -12.16 -7.99
N ILE A 66 -6.55 -11.90 -8.28
CA ILE A 66 -5.64 -11.16 -7.41
C ILE A 66 -5.96 -9.66 -7.36
N LEU A 67 -6.70 -9.15 -8.35
CA LEU A 67 -7.07 -7.75 -8.50
C LEU A 67 -8.45 -7.37 -7.93
N ASP A 68 -9.17 -8.30 -7.28
CA ASP A 68 -10.54 -8.09 -6.79
C ASP A 68 -10.59 -7.25 -5.49
N LEU A 69 -9.91 -6.10 -5.50
CA LEU A 69 -10.03 -5.06 -4.48
C LEU A 69 -11.21 -4.11 -4.78
N GLY A 70 -11.83 -4.25 -5.96
CA GLY A 70 -12.93 -3.39 -6.40
C GLY A 70 -12.55 -1.91 -6.49
N CYS A 71 -11.33 -1.57 -6.91
CA CYS A 71 -10.90 -0.18 -6.98
C CYS A 71 -11.60 0.56 -8.13
N ASP A 72 -11.88 1.84 -7.91
CA ASP A 72 -12.38 2.76 -8.95
C ASP A 72 -11.32 2.93 -10.06
N HIS A 73 -10.04 2.89 -9.68
CA HIS A 73 -8.91 3.07 -10.58
C HIS A 73 -7.74 2.15 -10.24
N TYR A 74 -6.98 1.77 -11.26
CA TYR A 74 -5.78 0.93 -11.11
C TYR A 74 -4.59 1.53 -11.87
N ALA A 75 -3.44 1.54 -11.22
CA ALA A 75 -2.13 1.79 -11.81
C ALA A 75 -1.26 0.55 -11.51
N LEU A 76 -1.31 -0.41 -12.43
CA LEU A 76 -0.66 -1.71 -12.28
C LEU A 76 0.72 -1.69 -12.92
N ARG A 77 1.70 -2.26 -12.23
CA ARG A 77 3.06 -2.45 -12.73
C ARG A 77 3.45 -3.91 -12.59
N ARG A 78 4.04 -4.51 -13.63
CA ARG A 78 4.72 -5.80 -13.48
C ARG A 78 6.09 -5.60 -12.83
N GLN A 79 6.43 -6.47 -11.90
CA GLN A 79 7.74 -6.44 -11.25
C GLN A 79 8.84 -6.69 -12.29
N ARG A 80 9.76 -5.74 -12.38
CA ARG A 80 10.96 -5.86 -13.23
C ARG A 80 12.16 -5.29 -12.50
N ASP A 81 13.17 -6.12 -12.34
CA ASP A 81 14.35 -5.78 -11.54
C ASP A 81 15.35 -4.88 -12.28
N ASP A 82 15.25 -4.79 -13.61
CA ASP A 82 16.05 -3.88 -14.44
C ASP A 82 15.83 -2.41 -14.07
N GLU A 83 14.58 -2.01 -13.83
CA GLU A 83 14.24 -0.63 -13.45
C GLU A 83 14.73 -0.24 -12.04
N ILE A 84 14.81 -1.21 -11.11
CA ILE A 84 15.32 -0.94 -9.76
C ILE A 84 16.82 -1.17 -9.64
N ALA A 85 17.49 -1.76 -10.63
CA ALA A 85 18.90 -2.12 -10.58
C ALA A 85 19.82 -0.96 -10.12
N PRO A 86 19.65 0.30 -10.58
CA PRO A 86 20.47 1.41 -10.11
C PRO A 86 20.28 1.71 -8.61
N LEU A 87 19.04 1.64 -8.12
CA LEU A 87 18.71 1.85 -6.71
C LEU A 87 19.19 0.68 -5.86
N LEU A 88 19.04 -0.54 -6.35
CA LEU A 88 19.52 -1.74 -5.67
C LEU A 88 21.04 -1.74 -5.55
N ALA A 89 21.76 -1.30 -6.60
CA ALA A 89 23.22 -1.13 -6.56
C ALA A 89 23.65 -0.07 -5.54
N LEU A 90 22.86 1.00 -5.36
CA LEU A 90 23.05 1.98 -4.30
C LEU A 90 22.87 1.35 -2.91
N CYS A 91 21.78 0.59 -2.69
CA CYS A 91 21.56 -0.12 -1.44
C CYS A 91 22.68 -1.12 -1.13
N ARG A 92 23.20 -1.82 -2.13
CA ARG A 92 24.31 -2.79 -1.98
C ARG A 92 25.63 -2.21 -1.46
N ARG A 93 25.74 -0.88 -1.37
CA ARG A 93 26.89 -0.22 -0.73
C ARG A 93 26.80 -0.20 0.80
N THR A 94 25.66 -0.57 1.37
CA THR A 94 25.45 -0.77 2.81
C THR A 94 25.38 -2.26 3.13
N SER A 95 25.04 -2.62 4.37
CA SER A 95 24.70 -3.99 4.74
C SER A 95 23.30 -4.37 4.23
N ASP A 96 23.10 -5.66 3.93
CA ASP A 96 21.77 -6.25 3.70
C ASP A 96 21.07 -6.42 5.07
N PRO A 97 20.04 -5.60 5.39
CA PRO A 97 19.42 -5.62 6.71
C PRO A 97 18.55 -6.86 6.95
N PHE A 98 18.17 -7.59 5.90
CA PHE A 98 17.29 -8.75 5.99
C PHE A 98 18.02 -10.09 5.84
N HIS A 99 19.33 -10.04 5.54
CA HIS A 99 20.19 -11.21 5.33
C HIS A 99 19.60 -12.23 4.34
N ASP A 100 18.95 -11.75 3.28
CA ASP A 100 18.26 -12.60 2.29
C ASP A 100 18.76 -12.39 0.87
N GLY A 101 19.97 -11.85 0.71
CA GLY A 101 20.56 -11.63 -0.60
C GLY A 101 19.91 -10.46 -1.33
N TRP A 102 19.42 -9.46 -0.58
CA TRP A 102 18.74 -8.27 -1.09
C TRP A 102 17.36 -8.51 -1.71
N VAL A 103 16.75 -9.66 -1.51
CA VAL A 103 15.41 -9.97 -2.04
C VAL A 103 14.35 -9.08 -1.39
N SER A 104 14.39 -8.90 -0.07
CA SER A 104 13.44 -8.02 0.63
C SER A 104 13.62 -6.56 0.22
N VAL A 105 14.86 -6.11 0.03
CA VAL A 105 15.16 -4.76 -0.46
C VAL A 105 14.67 -4.55 -1.89
N GLY A 106 14.88 -5.52 -2.79
CA GLY A 106 14.37 -5.48 -4.16
C GLY A 106 12.84 -5.41 -4.22
N ASN A 107 12.15 -6.18 -3.37
CA ASN A 107 10.70 -6.10 -3.25
C ASN A 107 10.24 -4.73 -2.76
N LEU A 108 10.88 -4.17 -1.72
CA LEU A 108 10.58 -2.83 -1.22
C LEU A 108 10.78 -1.76 -2.31
N LEU A 109 11.88 -1.81 -3.05
CA LEU A 109 12.15 -0.86 -4.14
C LEU A 109 11.09 -0.93 -5.25
N ASN A 110 10.67 -2.14 -5.64
CA ASN A 110 9.59 -2.34 -6.61
C ASN A 110 8.26 -1.78 -6.10
N GLN A 111 7.94 -1.97 -4.80
CA GLN A 111 6.74 -1.41 -4.18
C GLN A 111 6.76 0.12 -4.16
N LEU A 112 7.88 0.73 -3.79
CA LEU A 112 8.05 2.19 -3.79
C LEU A 112 7.98 2.77 -5.21
N LEU A 113 8.50 2.06 -6.21
CA LEU A 113 8.41 2.47 -7.61
C LEU A 113 6.97 2.43 -8.12
N ALA A 114 6.22 1.37 -7.82
CA ALA A 114 4.79 1.27 -8.15
C ALA A 114 3.98 2.38 -7.47
N LEU A 115 4.24 2.66 -6.19
CA LEU A 115 3.63 3.77 -5.46
C LEU A 115 3.91 5.12 -6.14
N ARG A 116 5.18 5.38 -6.51
CA ARG A 116 5.59 6.63 -7.19
C ARG A 116 4.92 6.80 -8.55
N GLN A 117 4.82 5.74 -9.34
CA GLN A 117 4.18 5.79 -10.66
C GLN A 117 2.66 5.96 -10.54
N GLY A 118 2.03 5.21 -9.63
CA GLY A 118 0.61 5.35 -9.33
C GLY A 118 0.27 6.75 -8.83
N TRP A 119 1.07 7.31 -7.93
CA TRP A 119 0.91 8.68 -7.46
C TRP A 119 1.00 9.71 -8.59
N ARG A 120 1.96 9.57 -9.51
CA ARG A 120 2.08 10.43 -10.69
C ARG A 120 0.83 10.36 -11.57
N ALA A 121 0.36 9.14 -11.87
CA ALA A 121 -0.85 8.94 -12.66
C ALA A 121 -2.06 9.59 -11.97
N PHE A 122 -2.24 9.34 -10.68
CA PHE A 122 -3.28 9.97 -9.85
C PHE A 122 -3.26 11.50 -9.94
N THR A 123 -2.09 12.12 -9.68
CA THR A 123 -1.98 13.59 -9.73
C THR A 123 -2.17 14.19 -11.12
N ALA A 124 -2.04 13.39 -12.18
CA ALA A 124 -2.23 13.85 -13.56
C ALA A 124 -3.69 13.81 -14.02
N ILE A 125 -4.52 12.97 -13.40
CA ILE A 125 -5.90 12.71 -13.87
C ILE A 125 -6.97 13.09 -12.85
N ASP A 126 -6.65 13.05 -11.57
CA ASP A 126 -7.60 13.37 -10.51
C ASP A 126 -7.37 14.79 -10.00
N THR A 127 -8.26 15.68 -10.38
CA THR A 127 -8.25 17.09 -9.95
C THR A 127 -9.17 17.35 -8.77
N ILE A 128 -9.77 16.30 -8.20
CA ILE A 128 -10.71 16.44 -7.09
C ILE A 128 -9.92 16.74 -5.80
N PRO A 129 -10.32 17.74 -5.00
CA PRO A 129 -9.72 17.95 -3.69
C PRO A 129 -10.14 16.82 -2.72
N TYR A 130 -9.15 16.24 -2.04
CA TYR A 130 -9.34 15.27 -0.97
C TYR A 130 -8.98 15.89 0.38
N ASP A 131 -9.70 15.50 1.44
CA ASP A 131 -9.39 15.93 2.81
C ASP A 131 -8.18 15.17 3.37
N ALA A 132 -7.96 13.94 2.90
CA ALA A 132 -6.82 13.10 3.25
C ALA A 132 -6.61 11.95 2.26
N PHE A 133 -5.45 11.33 2.36
CA PHE A 133 -5.03 10.13 1.64
C PHE A 133 -4.80 9.00 2.65
N LEU A 134 -5.50 7.89 2.46
CA LEU A 134 -5.33 6.70 3.29
C LEU A 134 -4.58 5.64 2.47
N PHE A 135 -3.35 5.36 2.85
CA PHE A 135 -2.52 4.32 2.26
C PHE A 135 -2.69 3.04 3.05
N VAL A 136 -3.02 1.94 2.38
CA VAL A 136 -3.18 0.61 2.98
C VAL A 136 -2.51 -0.45 2.13
N ARG A 137 -1.94 -1.45 2.77
CA ARG A 137 -1.43 -2.64 2.10
C ARG A 137 -2.55 -3.69 1.98
N PRO A 138 -2.89 -4.15 0.77
CA PRO A 138 -3.98 -5.10 0.57
C PRO A 138 -3.64 -6.53 1.05
N ASP A 139 -2.37 -6.80 1.34
CA ASP A 139 -1.88 -8.10 1.81
C ASP A 139 -1.90 -8.25 3.35
N LEU A 140 -2.42 -7.25 4.09
CA LEU A 140 -2.46 -7.26 5.55
C LEU A 140 -3.85 -7.53 6.11
N LEU A 141 -3.93 -8.40 7.12
CA LEU A 141 -5.14 -8.61 7.90
C LEU A 141 -5.27 -7.51 8.96
N TYR A 142 -6.07 -6.48 8.67
CA TYR A 142 -6.44 -5.47 9.65
C TYR A 142 -7.33 -6.10 10.73
N GLN A 143 -7.07 -5.78 11.99
CA GLN A 143 -7.77 -6.37 13.14
C GLN A 143 -8.70 -5.37 13.82
N ASP A 144 -8.36 -4.08 13.77
CA ASP A 144 -9.09 -3.01 14.44
C ASP A 144 -9.82 -2.08 13.46
N THR A 145 -10.92 -1.49 13.94
CA THR A 145 -11.66 -0.49 13.17
C THR A 145 -10.93 0.85 13.17
N LEU A 146 -10.73 1.42 11.97
CA LEU A 146 -10.16 2.76 11.82
C LEU A 146 -11.26 3.82 11.92
N ASP A 147 -11.09 4.85 12.76
CA ASP A 147 -11.99 6.01 12.85
C ASP A 147 -11.35 7.23 12.19
N ILE A 148 -11.52 7.36 10.87
CA ILE A 148 -10.87 8.41 10.08
C ILE A 148 -11.28 9.82 10.54
N PRO A 149 -12.59 10.13 10.74
CA PRO A 149 -12.99 11.45 11.24
C PRO A 149 -12.32 11.81 12.57
N ARG A 150 -12.20 10.85 13.49
CA ARG A 150 -11.49 11.08 14.76
C ARG A 150 -10.00 11.34 14.53
N LEU A 151 -9.33 10.52 13.73
CA LEU A 151 -7.90 10.67 13.46
C LEU A 151 -7.59 12.03 12.81
N LEU A 152 -8.38 12.45 11.82
CA LEU A 152 -8.19 13.75 11.15
C LEU A 152 -8.30 14.94 12.10
N ARG A 153 -9.14 14.86 13.15
CA ARG A 153 -9.23 15.92 14.18
C ARG A 153 -7.98 16.03 15.04
N HIS A 154 -7.20 14.94 15.15
CA HIS A 154 -5.95 14.92 15.92
C HIS A 154 -4.71 15.22 15.08
N MET A 155 -4.86 15.32 13.75
CA MET A 155 -3.76 15.65 12.86
C MET A 155 -3.52 17.18 12.82
N PRO A 156 -2.27 17.65 12.96
CA PRO A 156 -1.95 19.07 13.16
C PRO A 156 -2.23 19.98 11.95
N GLY A 157 -2.52 19.44 10.76
CA GLY A 157 -2.90 20.22 9.59
C GLY A 157 -2.40 19.65 8.27
N PRO A 158 -2.46 20.42 7.18
CA PRO A 158 -1.85 20.07 5.89
C PRO A 158 -0.39 19.60 6.03
N GLY A 159 0.03 18.63 5.22
CA GLY A 159 1.36 18.04 5.24
C GLY A 159 1.67 17.10 6.42
N SER A 160 0.70 16.84 7.31
CA SER A 160 0.88 15.88 8.40
C SER A 160 0.59 14.45 7.96
N VAL A 161 1.37 13.50 8.51
CA VAL A 161 1.22 12.07 8.26
C VAL A 161 1.09 11.35 9.60
N LEU A 162 0.03 10.54 9.73
CA LEU A 162 -0.17 9.63 10.84
C LEU A 162 0.19 8.23 10.36
N VAL A 163 1.13 7.60 11.05
CA VAL A 163 1.49 6.19 10.86
C VAL A 163 1.15 5.41 12.12
N PRO A 164 0.81 4.12 12.00
CA PRO A 164 0.67 3.25 13.15
C PRO A 164 1.96 3.15 13.98
N ASP A 165 1.83 3.01 15.29
CA ASP A 165 2.94 2.94 16.26
C ASP A 165 3.61 1.56 16.35
N TRP A 166 2.90 0.49 16.00
CA TRP A 166 3.44 -0.86 15.89
C TRP A 166 4.57 -0.96 14.84
N HIS A 167 5.56 -1.80 15.13
CA HIS A 167 6.79 -1.99 14.34
C HIS A 167 7.73 -0.77 14.24
N GLY A 168 7.72 0.13 15.23
CA GLY A 168 8.66 1.25 15.37
C GLY A 168 10.11 0.87 15.71
N TRP A 169 10.68 -0.17 15.07
CA TRP A 169 12.05 -0.65 15.30
C TRP A 169 13.12 0.28 14.67
N GLY A 170 13.02 1.58 14.94
CA GLY A 170 13.92 2.60 14.40
C GLY A 170 13.61 3.07 12.98
N GLY A 171 12.44 2.73 12.42
CA GLY A 171 11.99 3.14 11.09
C GLY A 171 10.53 3.60 11.07
N LEU A 172 10.12 4.18 9.94
CA LEU A 172 8.73 4.59 9.68
C LEU A 172 7.92 3.36 9.22
N ASN A 173 6.73 3.17 9.78
CA ASN A 173 5.84 2.08 9.38
C ASN A 173 5.35 2.29 7.93
N ASP A 174 5.64 1.32 7.07
CA ASP A 174 5.33 1.31 5.64
C ASP A 174 4.09 0.48 5.31
N ARG A 175 3.24 0.16 6.30
CA ARG A 175 2.09 -0.75 6.15
C ARG A 175 0.75 -0.04 6.02
N ALA A 176 0.63 1.12 6.66
CA ALA A 176 -0.51 2.01 6.49
C ALA A 176 -0.10 3.44 6.87
N ALA A 177 -0.75 4.42 6.26
CA ALA A 177 -0.56 5.82 6.63
C ALA A 177 -1.83 6.62 6.30
N LEU A 178 -2.14 7.62 7.13
CA LEU A 178 -3.14 8.64 6.84
C LEU A 178 -2.41 9.97 6.68
N ALA A 179 -2.46 10.57 5.50
CA ALA A 179 -1.77 11.82 5.18
C ALA A 179 -2.77 12.93 4.83
N ARG A 180 -2.52 14.15 5.31
CA ARG A 180 -3.23 15.35 4.84
C ARG A 180 -2.50 15.95 3.64
N PRO A 181 -3.23 16.53 2.67
CA PRO A 181 -2.64 17.23 1.53
C PRO A 181 -1.62 18.29 1.95
#